data_AF-A0A3M1QDI0-F1
#
_entry.id   AF-A0A3M1QDI0-F1
#
_cell.length_a   1.000
_cell.length_b   1.000
_cell.length_c   1.000
_cell.angle_alpha   90.00
_cell.angle_beta   90.00
_cell.angle_gamma   90.00
#
_symmetry.space_group_name_H-M   'P 1'
#
loop_
_entity.id
_entity.type
_entity.pdbx_description
1 polymer ?
#
loop_
_entity_poly.entity_id
_entity_poly.type
_entity_poly.pdbx_seq_one_letter_code
_entity_poly.pdbx_strand_id
1 'polypeptide(L)'
;MKRPMVIAGALLTALLGSAHAAPLRTLPGLTSVTFWEVTNSLRGITYPPTDPRLTAVRSDPLGPANQDFEGAATEYYDVFYSDADGNFNADGAYVTVTATFDFGYPAGGGLNIAEVELAFDDGTTEHADRVASFVALGDNAIPPSAGLAADGDRNTWTTLGNTRDQAERLRLTLGFPSSGPTVPEPSSAPLVAAAVALVALRRRGAPGSSGP
;
A
#
# COMPACT_ATOMS: atom_id res chain seq x y z
N MET A 1 33.00 52.80 23.02
CA MET A 1 32.42 51.46 23.31
C MET A 1 31.35 51.17 22.27
N LYS A 2 31.54 50.12 21.45
CA LYS A 2 30.62 49.72 20.38
C LYS A 2 29.53 48.83 20.97
N ARG A 3 28.25 49.16 20.74
CA ARG A 3 27.12 48.28 21.07
C ARG A 3 27.01 47.18 20.01
N PRO A 4 26.92 45.89 20.35
CA PRO A 4 26.63 44.86 19.37
C PRO A 4 25.14 44.90 19.01
N MET A 5 24.87 45.00 17.71
CA MET A 5 23.54 44.89 17.11
C MET A 5 23.24 43.39 16.94
N VAL A 6 22.18 42.90 17.61
CA VAL A 6 21.70 41.53 17.45
C VAL A 6 20.92 41.45 16.14
N ILE A 7 21.43 40.67 15.18
CA ILE A 7 20.72 40.32 13.96
C ILE A 7 19.74 39.20 14.33
N ALA A 8 18.45 39.53 14.41
CA ALA A 8 17.39 38.54 14.49
C ALA A 8 17.23 37.89 13.11
N GLY A 9 17.86 36.74 12.90
CA GLY A 9 17.59 35.88 11.75
C GLY A 9 16.23 35.21 11.94
N ALA A 10 15.19 35.72 11.29
CA ALA A 10 13.93 35.00 11.16
C ALA A 10 14.17 33.77 10.27
N LEU A 11 14.25 32.60 10.89
CA LEU A 11 14.24 31.32 10.18
C LEU A 11 12.82 31.11 9.65
N LEU A 12 12.59 31.46 8.39
CA LEU A 12 11.37 31.13 7.66
C LEU A 12 11.39 29.62 7.42
N THR A 13 10.72 28.86 8.29
CA THR A 13 10.50 27.43 8.06
C THR A 13 9.47 27.30 6.94
N ALA A 14 9.93 26.96 5.74
CA ALA A 14 9.04 26.54 4.66
C ALA A 14 8.34 25.24 5.11
N LEU A 15 7.05 25.34 5.42
CA LEU A 15 6.14 24.19 5.47
C LEU A 15 5.98 23.70 4.03
N LEU A 16 6.91 22.87 3.56
CA LEU A 16 6.63 21.97 2.45
C LEU A 16 5.61 20.97 3.01
N GLY A 17 4.32 21.24 2.79
CA GLY A 17 3.30 20.20 2.94
C GLY A 17 3.66 19.09 1.97
N SER A 18 4.07 17.93 2.48
CA SER A 18 4.17 16.73 1.66
C SER A 18 2.80 16.52 1.02
N ALA A 19 2.74 16.55 -0.32
CA ALA A 19 1.54 16.13 -1.04
C ALA A 19 1.31 14.65 -0.69
N HIS A 20 0.42 14.39 0.25
CA HIS A 20 0.05 13.03 0.64
C HIS A 20 -0.90 12.50 -0.44
N ALA A 21 -0.71 11.24 -0.82
CA ALA A 21 -1.57 10.55 -1.75
C ALA A 21 -2.99 10.43 -1.14
N ALA A 22 -4.05 10.67 -1.90
CA ALA A 22 -5.40 10.67 -1.32
C ALA A 22 -5.84 9.25 -0.92
N PRO A 23 -6.44 9.03 0.26
CA PRO A 23 -6.93 7.72 0.65
C PRO A 23 -7.97 7.20 -0.34
N LEU A 24 -7.72 6.01 -0.91
CA LEU A 24 -8.57 5.45 -1.98
C LEU A 24 -10.03 5.35 -1.54
N ARG A 25 -10.27 4.88 -0.31
CA ARG A 25 -11.63 4.71 0.24
C ARG A 25 -12.45 6.00 0.33
N THR A 26 -11.80 7.15 0.26
CA THR A 26 -12.43 8.47 0.39
C THR A 26 -12.43 9.27 -0.91
N LEU A 27 -11.97 8.67 -2.03
CA LEU A 27 -12.02 9.32 -3.33
C LEU A 27 -13.46 9.76 -3.65
N PRO A 28 -13.68 11.03 -4.01
CA PRO A 28 -15.00 11.52 -4.36
C PRO A 28 -15.64 10.68 -5.46
N GLY A 29 -16.88 10.24 -5.24
CA GLY A 29 -17.65 9.46 -6.20
C GLY A 29 -17.23 8.00 -6.34
N LEU A 30 -16.21 7.50 -5.61
CA LEU A 30 -15.82 6.08 -5.71
C LEU A 30 -16.98 5.17 -5.23
N THR A 31 -17.36 4.22 -6.09
CA THR A 31 -18.47 3.29 -5.84
C THR A 31 -18.02 1.86 -5.62
N SER A 32 -16.91 1.44 -6.23
CA SER A 32 -16.38 0.09 -6.05
C SER A 32 -14.91 -0.05 -6.41
N VAL A 33 -14.29 -1.09 -5.84
CA VAL A 33 -12.98 -1.62 -6.23
C VAL A 33 -13.19 -3.03 -6.76
N THR A 34 -12.74 -3.33 -7.98
CA THR A 34 -12.86 -4.63 -8.62
C THR A 34 -11.49 -5.25 -8.87
N PHE A 35 -11.30 -6.49 -8.45
CA PHE A 35 -10.11 -7.30 -8.68
C PHE A 35 -10.41 -8.29 -9.79
N TRP A 36 -9.69 -8.18 -10.91
CA TRP A 36 -9.81 -9.11 -12.03
C TRP A 36 -8.79 -10.23 -11.88
N GLU A 37 -9.26 -11.43 -11.57
CA GLU A 37 -8.43 -12.61 -11.31
C GLU A 37 -8.58 -13.66 -12.44
N VAL A 38 -7.51 -14.40 -12.72
CA VAL A 38 -7.42 -15.37 -13.83
C VAL A 38 -6.76 -16.70 -13.42
N THR A 39 -7.56 -17.64 -12.94
CA THR A 39 -7.13 -19.04 -12.77
C THR A 39 -7.54 -19.93 -13.96
N ASN A 40 -8.79 -19.80 -14.40
CA ASN A 40 -9.36 -20.58 -15.52
C ASN A 40 -10.11 -19.69 -16.53
N SER A 41 -10.63 -18.57 -16.06
CA SER A 41 -11.33 -17.56 -16.82
C SER A 41 -11.26 -16.25 -16.06
N LEU A 42 -11.29 -15.13 -16.77
CA LEU A 42 -11.36 -13.80 -16.17
C LEU A 42 -12.58 -13.69 -15.25
N ARG A 43 -12.36 -13.36 -13.97
CA ARG A 43 -13.42 -13.17 -12.97
C ARG A 43 -13.20 -11.87 -12.22
N GLY A 44 -14.25 -11.04 -12.13
CA GLY A 44 -14.24 -9.82 -11.33
C GLY A 44 -14.76 -10.08 -9.91
N ILE A 45 -13.99 -9.68 -8.90
CA ILE A 45 -14.39 -9.68 -7.50
C ILE A 45 -14.53 -8.21 -7.07
N THR A 46 -15.75 -7.79 -6.74
CA THR A 46 -16.06 -6.37 -6.52
C THR A 46 -16.47 -6.12 -5.08
N TYR A 47 -15.90 -5.06 -4.48
CA TYR A 47 -16.22 -4.60 -3.13
C TYR A 47 -16.56 -3.11 -3.12
N PRO A 48 -17.51 -2.67 -2.27
CA PRO A 48 -17.68 -1.25 -1.99
C PRO A 48 -16.44 -0.69 -1.25
N PRO A 49 -16.15 0.62 -1.33
CA PRO A 49 -14.93 1.21 -0.76
C PRO A 49 -14.79 1.07 0.76
N THR A 50 -15.89 0.83 1.47
CA THR A 50 -15.92 0.65 2.92
C THR A 50 -16.05 -0.81 3.34
N ASP A 51 -15.90 -1.76 2.41
CA ASP A 51 -16.00 -3.19 2.72
C ASP A 51 -14.97 -3.58 3.82
N PRO A 52 -15.39 -4.37 4.83
CA PRO A 52 -14.49 -4.88 5.87
C PRO A 52 -13.30 -5.69 5.35
N ARG A 53 -13.39 -6.26 4.13
CA ARG A 53 -12.26 -6.91 3.46
C ARG A 53 -11.16 -5.89 3.14
N LEU A 54 -11.53 -4.80 2.47
CA LEU A 54 -10.58 -3.75 2.11
C LEU A 54 -9.99 -2.99 3.32
N THR A 55 -10.63 -3.07 4.48
CA THR A 55 -10.27 -2.30 5.69
C THR A 55 -9.76 -3.16 6.84
N ALA A 56 -9.40 -4.42 6.60
CA ALA A 56 -8.71 -5.27 7.59
C ALA A 56 -7.91 -6.38 6.90
N VAL A 57 -6.73 -6.69 7.43
CA VAL A 57 -5.92 -7.83 6.99
C VAL A 57 -6.44 -9.13 7.60
N ARG A 58 -6.45 -10.20 6.82
CA ARG A 58 -6.79 -11.55 7.29
C ARG A 58 -5.62 -12.19 8.01
N SER A 59 -5.90 -12.82 9.14
CA SER A 59 -4.89 -13.49 9.96
C SER A 59 -4.27 -14.68 9.24
N ASP A 60 -3.01 -14.97 9.50
CA ASP A 60 -2.40 -16.23 9.08
C ASP A 60 -2.77 -17.41 10.01
N PRO A 61 -2.79 -18.65 9.48
CA PRO A 61 -2.70 -18.99 8.05
C PRO A 61 -3.97 -18.56 7.29
N LEU A 62 -3.78 -18.09 6.06
CA LEU A 62 -4.90 -17.83 5.15
C LEU A 62 -5.47 -19.18 4.66
N GLY A 63 -6.80 -19.27 4.60
CA GLY A 63 -7.50 -20.51 4.35
C GLY A 63 -8.97 -20.30 3.99
N PRO A 64 -9.73 -21.40 3.79
CA PRO A 64 -11.14 -21.33 3.40
C PRO A 64 -12.04 -20.56 4.38
N ALA A 65 -11.62 -20.46 5.66
CA ALA A 65 -12.41 -19.84 6.72
C ALA A 65 -12.19 -18.33 6.86
N ASN A 66 -11.12 -17.78 6.26
CA ASN A 66 -10.70 -16.40 6.48
C ASN A 66 -10.16 -15.69 5.22
N GLN A 67 -10.33 -16.27 4.04
CA GLN A 67 -10.06 -15.62 2.76
C GLN A 67 -11.13 -14.59 2.37
N ASP A 68 -10.76 -13.66 1.49
CA ASP A 68 -11.70 -12.77 0.83
C ASP A 68 -12.29 -13.42 -0.44
N PHE A 69 -11.47 -14.12 -1.22
CA PHE A 69 -11.89 -14.95 -2.35
C PHE A 69 -10.87 -16.05 -2.67
N GLU A 70 -11.28 -17.03 -3.48
CA GLU A 70 -10.49 -18.21 -3.87
C GLU A 70 -10.34 -18.26 -5.40
N GLY A 71 -9.11 -18.38 -5.90
CA GLY A 71 -8.80 -18.56 -7.34
C GLY A 71 -8.85 -20.03 -7.73
N ALA A 72 -7.74 -20.73 -7.50
CA ALA A 72 -7.65 -22.19 -7.54
C ALA A 72 -7.87 -22.85 -6.17
N ALA A 73 -8.01 -24.18 -6.17
CA ALA A 73 -7.95 -24.95 -4.92
C ALA A 73 -6.64 -24.64 -4.19
N THR A 74 -6.72 -24.35 -2.89
CA THR A 74 -5.60 -23.92 -2.02
C THR A 74 -5.03 -22.54 -2.33
N GLU A 75 -5.61 -21.81 -3.28
CA GLU A 75 -5.22 -20.45 -3.61
C GLU A 75 -6.19 -19.43 -3.02
N TYR A 76 -5.78 -18.86 -1.90
CA TYR A 76 -6.63 -18.02 -1.07
C TYR A 76 -6.11 -16.59 -1.09
N TYR A 77 -6.99 -15.63 -1.30
CA TYR A 77 -6.66 -14.22 -1.45
C TYR A 77 -7.16 -13.38 -0.28
N ASP A 78 -6.40 -12.32 0.03
CA ASP A 78 -6.73 -11.28 1.00
C ASP A 78 -6.38 -9.92 0.38
N VAL A 79 -7.32 -8.98 0.40
CA VAL A 79 -7.20 -7.68 -0.26
C VAL A 79 -7.49 -6.53 0.69
N PHE A 80 -6.61 -5.55 0.72
CA PHE A 80 -6.73 -4.43 1.66
C PHE A 80 -6.11 -3.13 1.14
N TYR A 81 -6.55 -2.00 1.69
CA TYR A 81 -5.87 -0.73 1.48
C TYR A 81 -4.53 -0.70 2.22
N SER A 82 -3.52 -0.11 1.58
CA SER A 82 -2.15 -0.18 2.04
C SER A 82 -1.36 1.10 1.77
N ASP A 83 -0.16 1.17 2.35
CA ASP A 83 0.90 2.02 1.82
C ASP A 83 1.57 1.40 0.58
N ALA A 84 2.58 2.09 0.02
CA ALA A 84 3.31 1.65 -1.17
C ALA A 84 4.11 0.35 -0.97
N ASP A 85 4.53 0.07 0.27
CA ASP A 85 5.31 -1.13 0.63
C ASP A 85 4.40 -2.36 0.84
N GLY A 86 3.09 -2.15 0.84
CA GLY A 86 2.07 -3.16 1.06
C GLY A 86 1.76 -3.43 2.53
N ASN A 87 2.11 -2.50 3.43
CA ASN A 87 1.65 -2.56 4.81
C ASN A 87 0.23 -2.03 4.89
N PHE A 88 -0.59 -2.69 5.70
CA PHE A 88 -1.97 -2.27 5.90
C PHE A 88 -2.09 -0.84 6.39
N ASN A 89 -2.92 -0.07 5.67
CA ASN A 89 -3.33 1.26 6.03
C ASN A 89 -4.75 1.46 5.50
N ALA A 90 -5.75 1.51 6.37
CA ALA A 90 -7.13 1.71 5.96
C ALA A 90 -7.35 3.06 5.24
N ASP A 91 -6.49 4.05 5.49
CA ASP A 91 -6.44 5.34 4.79
C ASP A 91 -5.35 5.35 3.71
N GLY A 92 -4.94 4.18 3.23
CA GLY A 92 -3.93 4.00 2.22
C GLY A 92 -4.37 4.48 0.83
N ALA A 93 -3.39 4.93 0.07
CA ALA A 93 -3.56 5.33 -1.33
C ALA A 93 -3.28 4.18 -2.32
N TYR A 94 -3.02 2.98 -1.81
CA TYR A 94 -2.73 1.78 -2.57
C TYR A 94 -3.70 0.67 -2.21
N VAL A 95 -3.79 -0.33 -3.08
CA VAL A 95 -4.42 -1.61 -2.78
C VAL A 95 -3.35 -2.69 -2.81
N THR A 96 -3.33 -3.53 -1.81
CA THR A 96 -2.53 -4.75 -1.77
C THR A 96 -3.42 -5.97 -1.93
N VAL A 97 -2.98 -6.87 -2.80
CA VAL A 97 -3.46 -8.26 -2.91
C VAL A 97 -2.38 -9.17 -2.33
N THR A 98 -2.75 -10.00 -1.37
CA THR A 98 -1.90 -11.11 -0.91
C THR A 98 -2.54 -12.43 -1.23
N ALA A 99 -1.72 -13.46 -1.42
CA ALA A 99 -2.22 -14.81 -1.63
C ALA A 99 -1.34 -15.87 -0.96
N THR A 100 -1.98 -16.94 -0.52
CA THR A 100 -1.32 -18.23 -0.28
C THR A 100 -1.66 -19.18 -1.41
N PHE A 101 -0.72 -20.02 -1.82
CA PHE A 101 -0.96 -21.11 -2.76
C PHE A 101 -0.09 -22.32 -2.41
N ASP A 102 -0.70 -23.40 -1.90
CA ASP A 102 0.03 -24.59 -1.42
C ASP A 102 0.15 -25.69 -2.50
N PHE A 103 0.36 -25.29 -3.74
CA PHE A 103 0.75 -26.19 -4.84
C PHE A 103 2.17 -25.87 -5.32
N GLY A 104 3.07 -26.83 -5.13
CA GLY A 104 4.44 -26.78 -5.68
C GLY A 104 4.58 -27.53 -6.99
N TYR A 105 5.81 -27.64 -7.49
CA TYR A 105 6.13 -28.31 -8.76
C TYR A 105 5.45 -29.69 -8.93
N PRO A 106 4.94 -30.05 -10.14
CA PRO A 106 5.00 -29.30 -11.40
C PRO A 106 3.94 -28.20 -11.57
N ALA A 107 3.06 -28.02 -10.58
CA ALA A 107 2.07 -26.96 -10.55
C ALA A 107 2.62 -25.71 -9.82
N GLY A 108 1.79 -24.69 -9.63
CA GLY A 108 2.16 -23.42 -9.03
C GLY A 108 1.83 -22.25 -9.96
N GLY A 109 2.31 -21.05 -9.62
CA GLY A 109 2.10 -19.85 -10.43
C GLY A 109 0.83 -19.09 -10.10
N GLY A 110 0.50 -18.98 -8.82
CA GLY A 110 -0.63 -18.24 -8.29
C GLY A 110 -0.39 -16.74 -8.12
N LEU A 111 -1.34 -16.08 -7.46
CA LEU A 111 -1.59 -14.64 -7.48
C LEU A 111 -1.71 -14.18 -8.94
N ASN A 112 -2.81 -14.56 -9.58
CA ASN A 112 -3.09 -14.29 -11.00
C ASN A 112 -4.05 -13.11 -11.16
N ILE A 113 -3.55 -11.90 -10.91
CA ILE A 113 -4.32 -10.66 -11.08
C ILE A 113 -4.05 -10.08 -12.45
N ALA A 114 -5.10 -9.90 -13.24
CA ALA A 114 -5.07 -9.23 -14.53
C ALA A 114 -5.12 -7.71 -14.38
N GLU A 115 -5.97 -7.21 -13.49
CA GLU A 115 -6.17 -5.77 -13.31
C GLU A 115 -6.88 -5.49 -11.98
N VAL A 116 -6.71 -4.28 -11.44
CA VAL A 116 -7.60 -3.75 -10.39
C VAL A 116 -8.20 -2.45 -10.88
N GLU A 117 -9.51 -2.32 -10.74
CA GLU A 117 -10.28 -1.18 -11.23
C GLU A 117 -11.06 -0.48 -10.13
N LEU A 118 -11.13 0.84 -10.26
CA LEU A 118 -12.00 1.74 -9.52
C LEU A 118 -13.16 2.14 -10.42
N ALA A 119 -14.38 2.12 -9.90
CA ALA A 119 -15.56 2.63 -10.61
C ALA A 119 -16.18 3.81 -9.84
N PHE A 120 -16.61 4.84 -10.55
CA PHE A 120 -17.14 6.08 -9.97
C PHE A 120 -18.63 6.27 -10.27
N ASP A 121 -19.30 7.10 -9.48
CA ASP A 121 -20.75 7.38 -9.56
C ASP A 121 -21.15 8.17 -10.81
N ASP A 122 -20.19 8.81 -11.46
CA ASP A 122 -20.33 9.43 -12.78
C ASP A 122 -20.23 8.44 -13.95
N GLY A 123 -19.99 7.15 -13.65
CA GLY A 123 -19.87 6.07 -14.63
C GLY A 123 -18.47 5.90 -15.21
N THR A 124 -17.48 6.69 -14.78
CA THR A 124 -16.09 6.51 -15.19
C THR A 124 -15.43 5.34 -14.45
N THR A 125 -14.38 4.79 -15.07
CA THR A 125 -13.54 3.73 -14.50
C THR A 125 -12.08 4.10 -14.64
N GLU A 126 -11.29 3.69 -13.65
CA GLU A 126 -9.84 3.87 -13.60
C GLU A 126 -9.19 2.54 -13.24
N HIS A 127 -8.12 2.16 -13.93
CA HIS A 127 -7.34 0.99 -13.60
C HIS A 127 -6.04 1.37 -12.88
N ALA A 128 -5.47 0.40 -12.16
CA ALA A 128 -4.13 0.54 -11.62
C ALA A 128 -3.12 0.83 -12.75
N ASP A 129 -2.27 1.83 -12.57
CA ASP A 129 -1.29 2.28 -13.57
C ASP A 129 0.16 2.03 -13.14
N ARG A 130 0.36 1.46 -11.94
CA ARG A 130 1.68 1.21 -11.39
C ARG A 130 1.68 0.05 -10.39
N VAL A 131 2.76 -0.72 -10.41
CA VAL A 131 3.14 -1.62 -9.32
C VAL A 131 4.06 -0.88 -8.36
N ALA A 132 3.63 -0.73 -7.11
CA ALA A 132 4.41 -0.06 -6.08
C ALA A 132 5.44 -1.00 -5.43
N SER A 133 5.01 -2.23 -5.11
CA SER A 133 5.84 -3.29 -4.56
C SER A 133 5.20 -4.65 -4.80
N PHE A 134 5.99 -5.72 -4.73
CA PHE A 134 5.49 -7.09 -4.84
C PHE A 134 6.44 -8.09 -4.16
N VAL A 135 5.92 -9.27 -3.86
CA VAL A 135 6.65 -10.44 -3.35
C VAL A 135 6.27 -11.64 -4.20
N ALA A 136 7.26 -12.22 -4.87
CA ALA A 136 7.13 -13.43 -5.67
C ALA A 136 7.98 -14.55 -5.04
N LEU A 137 7.42 -15.75 -4.91
CA LEU A 137 8.01 -16.84 -4.12
C LEU A 137 7.86 -18.19 -4.84
N GLY A 138 8.73 -19.14 -4.51
CA GLY A 138 8.57 -20.54 -4.88
C GLY A 138 8.61 -20.82 -6.39
N ASP A 139 8.15 -22.02 -6.74
CA ASP A 139 8.10 -22.51 -8.12
C ASP A 139 7.11 -21.73 -9.00
N ASN A 140 7.42 -21.67 -10.29
CA ASN A 140 6.62 -21.03 -11.33
C ASN A 140 6.39 -19.52 -11.13
N ALA A 141 7.13 -18.87 -10.22
CA ALA A 141 7.17 -17.42 -10.12
C ALA A 141 7.74 -16.80 -11.40
N ILE A 142 7.04 -15.82 -11.96
CA ILE A 142 7.50 -14.98 -13.07
C ILE A 142 7.52 -13.52 -12.56
N PRO A 143 8.55 -13.09 -11.81
CA PRO A 143 8.57 -11.74 -11.21
C PRO A 143 8.27 -10.58 -12.19
N PRO A 144 8.75 -10.60 -13.46
CA PRO A 144 8.41 -9.55 -14.41
C PRO A 144 6.91 -9.46 -14.76
N SER A 145 6.13 -10.53 -14.51
CA SER A 145 4.68 -10.53 -14.75
C SER A 145 3.92 -9.60 -13.83
N ALA A 146 4.50 -9.16 -12.70
CA ALA A 146 3.85 -8.23 -11.76
C ALA A 146 3.31 -6.98 -12.46
N GLY A 147 4.04 -6.47 -13.46
CA GLY A 147 3.65 -5.29 -14.23
C GLY A 147 2.38 -5.48 -15.09
N LEU A 148 1.98 -6.72 -15.37
CA LEU A 148 0.79 -7.03 -16.16
C LEU A 148 -0.50 -6.64 -15.43
N ALA A 149 -0.51 -6.59 -14.09
CA ALA A 149 -1.67 -6.09 -13.34
C ALA A 149 -1.92 -4.57 -13.48
N ALA A 150 -1.05 -3.86 -14.19
CA ALA A 150 -1.07 -2.40 -14.32
C ALA A 150 -0.78 -1.95 -15.77
N ASP A 151 -1.07 -2.80 -16.76
CA ASP A 151 -0.82 -2.53 -18.18
C ASP A 151 -2.10 -2.11 -18.96
N GLY A 152 -3.27 -2.18 -18.32
CA GLY A 152 -4.57 -1.85 -18.93
C GLY A 152 -5.14 -2.95 -19.83
N ASP A 153 -4.62 -4.19 -19.76
CA ASP A 153 -5.07 -5.33 -20.57
C ASP A 153 -5.51 -6.51 -19.69
N ARG A 154 -6.82 -6.73 -19.57
CA ARG A 154 -7.38 -7.86 -18.80
C ARG A 154 -7.10 -9.25 -19.39
N ASN A 155 -6.41 -9.35 -20.53
CA ASN A 155 -5.99 -10.61 -21.13
C ASN A 155 -4.56 -11.02 -20.71
N THR A 156 -3.84 -10.16 -20.00
CA THR A 156 -2.57 -10.48 -19.35
C THR A 156 -2.83 -10.63 -17.84
N TRP A 157 -1.94 -11.32 -17.11
CA TRP A 157 -2.08 -11.46 -15.67
C TRP A 157 -0.75 -11.78 -15.00
N THR A 158 -0.67 -11.47 -13.71
CA THR A 158 0.49 -11.77 -12.88
C THR A 158 0.65 -13.28 -12.66
N THR A 159 1.85 -13.74 -12.36
CA THR A 159 2.15 -15.11 -11.96
C THR A 159 3.29 -15.01 -10.94
N LEU A 160 2.95 -14.92 -9.66
CA LEU A 160 3.95 -14.63 -8.61
C LEU A 160 4.45 -15.86 -7.87
N GLY A 161 3.96 -17.05 -8.22
CA GLY A 161 4.56 -18.33 -7.84
C GLY A 161 3.72 -19.11 -6.83
N ASN A 162 4.29 -19.57 -5.73
CA ASN A 162 3.53 -20.29 -4.70
C ASN A 162 4.14 -20.13 -3.31
N THR A 163 3.36 -20.49 -2.28
CA THR A 163 3.77 -20.37 -0.87
C THR A 163 4.11 -21.72 -0.25
N ARG A 164 4.31 -22.77 -1.06
CA ARG A 164 4.73 -24.07 -0.54
C ARG A 164 6.09 -23.93 0.14
N ASP A 165 6.16 -24.37 1.39
CA ASP A 165 7.34 -24.28 2.24
C ASP A 165 7.84 -22.82 2.45
N GLN A 166 6.96 -21.82 2.27
CA GLN A 166 7.24 -20.41 2.52
C GLN A 166 6.57 -19.93 3.81
N ALA A 167 7.21 -19.01 4.52
CA ALA A 167 6.64 -18.37 5.71
C ALA A 167 5.85 -17.10 5.41
N GLU A 168 6.03 -16.53 4.21
CA GLU A 168 5.40 -15.29 3.75
C GLU A 168 4.35 -15.59 2.68
N ARG A 169 3.41 -14.64 2.48
CA ARG A 169 2.45 -14.67 1.38
C ARG A 169 3.05 -14.09 0.09
N LEU A 170 2.52 -14.49 -1.05
CA LEU A 170 2.67 -13.71 -2.28
C LEU A 170 2.03 -12.33 -2.06
N ARG A 171 2.59 -11.28 -2.67
CA ARG A 171 2.07 -9.91 -2.52
C ARG A 171 2.17 -9.12 -3.81
N LEU A 172 1.15 -8.32 -4.10
CA LEU A 172 1.13 -7.34 -5.17
C LEU A 172 0.49 -6.05 -4.65
N THR A 173 1.19 -4.92 -4.73
CA THR A 173 0.69 -3.61 -4.31
C THR A 173 0.59 -2.70 -5.51
N LEU A 174 -0.60 -2.14 -5.73
CA LEU A 174 -0.97 -1.37 -6.90
C LEU A 174 -1.39 0.06 -6.52
N GLY A 175 -0.97 1.01 -7.34
CA GLY A 175 -1.37 2.41 -7.25
C GLY A 175 -2.19 2.83 -8.47
N PHE A 176 -2.83 3.99 -8.35
CA PHE A 176 -3.80 4.48 -9.31
C PHE A 176 -3.50 5.93 -9.73
N PRO A 177 -3.95 6.39 -10.91
CA PRO A 177 -3.88 7.79 -11.31
C PRO A 177 -4.44 8.77 -10.26
N SER A 178 -5.62 8.47 -9.70
CA SER A 178 -6.37 9.28 -8.73
C SER A 178 -5.73 9.34 -7.34
N SER A 179 -4.95 8.32 -6.97
CA SER A 179 -4.17 8.33 -5.72
C SER A 179 -2.97 9.29 -5.75
N GLY A 180 -2.54 9.75 -6.93
CA GLY A 180 -1.36 10.61 -7.08
C GLY A 180 -0.05 9.82 -7.28
N PRO A 181 1.10 10.51 -7.39
CA PRO A 181 2.40 9.87 -7.60
C PRO A 181 2.83 9.05 -6.36
N THR A 182 3.80 8.15 -6.53
CA THR A 182 4.40 7.41 -5.42
C THR A 182 5.08 8.36 -4.44
N VAL A 183 4.38 8.73 -3.37
CA VAL A 183 4.93 9.53 -2.28
C VAL A 183 5.13 8.59 -1.10
N PRO A 184 6.39 8.38 -0.64
CA PRO A 184 6.63 7.67 0.61
C PRO A 184 5.85 8.36 1.73
N GLU A 185 5.02 7.61 2.43
CA GLU A 185 4.30 8.13 3.57
C GLU A 185 5.30 8.70 4.59
N PRO A 186 5.03 9.87 5.21
CA PRO A 186 5.93 10.38 6.22
C PRO A 186 5.96 9.38 7.38
N SER A 187 7.04 8.61 7.47
CA SER A 187 7.35 7.87 8.69
C SER A 187 7.18 8.82 9.88
N SER A 188 6.66 8.36 11.01
CA SER A 188 6.52 9.23 12.20
C SER A 188 7.88 9.61 12.81
N ALA A 189 8.98 9.05 12.29
CA ALA A 189 10.34 9.21 12.78
C ALA A 189 10.90 10.66 12.76
N PRO A 190 10.70 11.49 11.72
CA PRO A 190 11.18 12.87 11.72
C PRO A 190 10.35 13.79 12.63
N LEU A 191 9.07 13.49 12.85
CA LEU A 191 8.20 14.22 13.80
C LEU A 191 8.65 13.99 15.25
N VAL A 192 9.03 12.75 15.60
CA VAL A 192 9.62 12.43 16.92
C VAL A 192 10.99 13.08 17.08
N ALA A 193 11.84 13.06 16.04
CA ALA A 193 13.16 13.71 16.08
C ALA A 193 13.05 15.24 16.26
N ALA A 194 12.10 15.90 15.59
CA ALA A 194 11.84 17.33 15.75
C ALA A 194 11.30 17.67 17.15
N ALA A 195 10.42 16.84 17.72
CA ALA A 195 9.91 17.01 19.08
C ALA A 195 11.02 16.86 20.13
N VAL A 196 11.91 15.87 19.98
CA VAL A 196 13.06 15.67 20.88
C VAL A 196 14.06 16.82 20.78
N ALA A 197 14.34 17.32 19.58
CA ALA A 197 15.21 18.48 19.38
C ALA A 197 14.64 19.74 20.07
N LEU A 198 13.32 20.01 19.96
CA LEU A 198 12.68 21.16 20.61
C LEU A 198 12.76 21.09 22.14
N VAL A 199 12.59 19.91 22.72
CA VAL A 199 12.71 19.69 24.18
C VAL A 199 14.15 19.84 24.65
N ALA A 200 15.13 19.36 23.87
CA ALA A 200 16.55 19.50 24.18
C ALA A 200 17.02 20.97 24.13
N LEU A 201 16.52 21.76 23.19
CA LEU A 201 16.80 23.19 23.10
C LEU A 201 16.18 24.00 24.24
N ARG A 202 14.97 23.62 24.73
CA ARG A 202 14.38 24.27 25.92
C ARG A 202 15.15 24.00 27.22
N ARG A 203 15.80 22.85 27.35
CA ARG A 203 16.57 22.51 28.58
C ARG A 203 17.94 23.17 28.68
N ARG A 204 18.51 23.67 27.58
CA ARG A 204 19.81 24.37 27.59
C ARG A 204 19.71 25.88 27.85
N GLY A 205 18.50 26.43 27.95
CA GLY A 205 18.25 27.88 28.08
C GLY A 205 18.01 28.40 29.50
N ALA A 206 18.13 27.59 30.56
CA ALA A 206 17.95 28.06 31.94
C ALA A 206 19.31 28.40 32.58
N PRO A 207 19.74 29.68 32.62
CA PRO A 207 20.85 30.08 33.47
C PRO A 207 20.43 29.92 34.94
N GLY A 208 21.18 29.09 35.67
CA GLY A 208 21.05 28.99 37.12
C GLY A 208 21.29 30.33 37.77
N SER A 209 20.27 30.89 38.40
CA SER A 209 20.42 32.01 39.32
C SER A 209 20.91 31.46 40.65
N SER A 210 22.22 31.58 40.89
CA SER A 210 22.76 31.52 42.24
C SER A 210 22.67 32.90 42.86
N GLY A 211 21.96 33.02 43.97
CA GLY A 211 22.08 34.16 44.88
C GLY A 211 21.75 33.69 46.29
N PRO A 212 21.74 34.59 47.28
CA PRO A 212 22.70 35.68 47.52
C PRO A 212 23.98 35.21 48.23
#